data_AF-A0A409XCM9-F1
#
_entry.id   AF-A0A409XCM9-F1
#
_cell.length_a   1.000
_cell.length_b   1.000
_cell.length_c   1.000
_cell.angle_alpha   90.00
_cell.angle_beta   90.00
_cell.angle_gamma   90.00
#
_symmetry.space_group_name_H-M   'P 1'
#
loop_
_entity.id
_entity.type
_entity.pdbx_description
1 polymer ?
#
loop_
_entity_poly.entity_id
_entity_poly.type
_entity_poly.pdbx_seq_one_letter_code
_entity_poly.pdbx_strand_id
1 'polypeptide(L)'
;MSRVSISLTFLVGVLPYVLAQSPLYGQWYSQCIPGSATTSSTTVPITVPSPTSTSKTSTAPTSTPTSASKANYWFNFGDSYSQTGFNITGPLPNSANPIGNPDFPGWSATGGANWVGYVTGTYNNSLLYTYNYAYGGATIDANLVTPYEPTVLSLTDQVNQFLTTVASKPATTPWTSSNALFSVWIGVNDIGNSYYNSGDRSAFSDTLLSAYFALVQKLYNAGGRNFLFANVPPIDRSPLMLAQSADAQALEKSVIGTFNTKLAAKISAFAAANTGTKTFLWDSNAQFTTILNAPTSYGFQDATSFGSAANMFWGNNYHPSTYANKFFGQTVGQTVLAKTIW
;
A
#
# COMPACT_ATOMS: atom_id res chain seq x y z
N MET A 1 27.79 40.05 -61.04
CA MET A 1 27.44 40.28 -59.63
C MET A 1 26.40 39.24 -59.25
N SER A 2 26.49 38.37 -58.25
CA SER A 2 27.54 37.89 -57.36
C SER A 2 27.11 36.46 -56.98
N ARG A 3 28.05 35.51 -56.93
CA ARG A 3 27.82 34.19 -56.33
C ARG A 3 27.97 34.35 -54.82
N VAL A 4 27.08 33.78 -54.03
CA VAL A 4 27.39 33.39 -52.64
C VAL A 4 26.78 32.02 -52.37
N SER A 5 27.68 31.11 -52.01
CA SER A 5 27.43 29.75 -51.53
C SER A 5 27.39 29.82 -50.00
N ILE A 6 26.45 29.15 -49.33
CA ILE A 6 26.51 28.93 -47.89
C ILE A 6 26.25 27.44 -47.61
N SER A 7 27.28 26.81 -47.04
CA SER A 7 27.31 25.44 -46.53
C SER A 7 26.38 25.26 -45.33
N LEU A 8 25.70 24.12 -45.27
CA LEU A 8 24.97 23.67 -44.08
C LEU A 8 25.78 22.54 -43.40
N THR A 9 26.43 22.88 -42.28
CA THR A 9 27.14 21.92 -41.43
C THR A 9 26.14 21.23 -40.52
N PHE A 10 26.04 19.90 -40.62
CA PHE A 10 25.29 19.06 -39.67
C PHE A 10 26.08 18.94 -38.36
N LEU A 11 25.52 19.43 -37.25
CA LEU A 11 25.99 19.13 -35.90
C LEU A 11 25.18 17.94 -35.36
N VAL A 12 25.85 16.82 -35.12
CA VAL A 12 25.27 15.62 -34.51
C VAL A 12 25.19 15.85 -32.99
N GLY A 13 24.00 16.19 -32.50
CA GLY A 13 23.69 16.25 -31.07
C GLY A 13 23.10 14.93 -30.59
N VAL A 14 23.80 14.25 -29.70
CA VAL A 14 23.38 13.02 -29.03
C VAL A 14 22.29 13.35 -27.99
N LEU A 15 21.05 12.88 -28.18
CA LEU A 15 20.01 12.90 -27.15
C LEU A 15 20.07 11.61 -26.31
N PRO A 16 19.98 11.67 -24.97
CA PRO A 16 19.82 10.48 -24.16
C PRO A 16 18.39 9.93 -24.26
N TYR A 17 18.33 8.62 -24.44
CA TYR A 17 17.16 7.77 -24.52
C TYR A 17 16.36 7.84 -23.20
N VAL A 18 15.26 8.60 -23.17
CA VAL A 18 14.24 8.44 -22.14
C VAL A 18 13.34 7.30 -22.61
N LEU A 19 13.44 6.14 -21.95
CA LEU A 19 12.49 5.06 -22.10
C LEU A 19 11.11 5.57 -21.68
N ALA A 20 10.30 5.95 -22.67
CA ALA A 20 8.88 6.16 -22.48
C ALA A 20 8.27 4.83 -21.98
N GLN A 21 7.90 4.80 -20.71
CA GLN A 21 7.02 3.75 -20.20
C GLN A 21 5.67 3.87 -20.91
N SER A 22 5.25 2.79 -21.54
CA SER A 22 4.04 2.64 -22.34
C SER A 22 2.76 3.05 -21.58
N PRO A 23 1.79 3.71 -22.24
CA PRO A 23 0.65 4.40 -21.59
C PRO A 23 -0.51 3.49 -21.15
N LEU A 24 -0.29 2.20 -20.90
CA LEU A 24 -1.38 1.23 -20.70
C LEU A 24 -1.82 1.00 -19.24
N TYR A 25 -1.31 1.75 -18.28
CA TYR A 25 -1.61 1.52 -16.85
C TYR A 25 -2.87 2.24 -16.31
N GLY A 26 -3.56 3.04 -17.13
CA GLY A 26 -4.70 3.86 -16.71
C GLY A 26 -6.10 3.24 -16.82
N GLN A 27 -6.25 2.00 -17.29
CA GLN A 27 -7.57 1.42 -17.64
C GLN A 27 -8.20 0.53 -16.56
N TRP A 28 -7.58 0.33 -15.39
CA TRP A 28 -7.98 -0.74 -14.46
C TRP A 28 -8.56 -0.31 -13.10
N TYR A 29 -8.92 0.96 -12.90
CA TYR A 29 -9.60 1.31 -11.65
C TYR A 29 -10.55 2.51 -11.80
N SER A 30 -11.78 2.24 -12.23
CA SER A 30 -12.90 3.16 -12.08
C SER A 30 -13.84 2.58 -11.03
N GLN A 31 -13.88 3.18 -9.84
CA GLN A 31 -14.89 2.84 -8.84
C GLN A 31 -15.53 4.09 -8.26
N CYS A 32 -16.81 3.89 -7.92
CA CYS A 32 -17.79 4.79 -7.32
C CYS A 32 -18.54 5.72 -8.30
N ILE A 33 -19.43 5.12 -9.10
CA ILE A 33 -20.70 5.76 -9.49
C ILE A 33 -21.83 4.74 -9.30
N PRO A 34 -22.92 5.06 -8.60
CA PRO A 34 -24.13 4.24 -8.63
C PRO A 34 -24.76 4.26 -10.03
N GLY A 35 -24.79 3.11 -10.69
CA GLY A 35 -25.60 2.87 -11.88
C GLY A 35 -25.05 3.44 -13.19
N SER A 36 -24.31 2.64 -13.95
CA SER A 36 -24.37 2.59 -15.43
C SER A 36 -23.57 1.40 -15.94
N ALA A 37 -24.20 0.58 -16.78
CA ALA A 37 -23.62 -0.61 -17.39
C ALA A 37 -22.53 -0.24 -18.41
N THR A 38 -21.45 -1.02 -18.45
CA THR A 38 -20.37 -0.87 -19.44
C THR A 38 -20.40 -1.99 -20.46
N THR A 39 -20.33 -1.62 -21.74
CA THR A 39 -20.29 -2.49 -22.91
C THR A 39 -18.89 -3.09 -23.12
N SER A 40 -18.84 -4.37 -23.47
CA SER A 40 -17.59 -5.09 -23.79
C SER A 40 -17.08 -4.78 -25.20
N SER A 41 -15.76 -4.63 -25.34
CA SER A 41 -15.06 -4.70 -26.63
C SER A 41 -13.95 -5.74 -26.58
N THR A 42 -13.98 -6.65 -27.56
CA THR A 42 -13.08 -7.78 -27.80
C THR A 42 -11.71 -7.33 -28.32
N THR A 43 -10.62 -7.96 -27.84
CA THR A 43 -9.26 -7.83 -28.39
C THR A 43 -8.76 -9.16 -28.95
N VAL A 44 -8.07 -9.06 -30.10
CA VAL A 44 -7.46 -10.16 -30.87
C VAL A 44 -5.99 -10.32 -30.45
N PRO A 45 -5.42 -11.55 -30.33
CA PRO A 45 -4.02 -11.73 -30.00
C PRO A 45 -3.11 -11.63 -31.25
N ILE A 46 -2.00 -10.91 -31.13
CA ILE A 46 -0.88 -10.94 -32.07
C ILE A 46 0.32 -11.57 -31.36
N THR A 47 0.86 -12.64 -31.93
CA THR A 47 2.07 -13.35 -31.48
C THR A 47 3.33 -12.70 -32.07
N VAL A 48 4.38 -12.55 -31.25
CA VAL A 48 5.73 -12.14 -31.69
C VAL A 48 6.77 -13.13 -31.13
N PRO A 49 7.80 -13.57 -31.89
CA PRO A 49 8.72 -14.62 -31.47
C PRO A 49 9.87 -14.11 -30.58
N SER A 50 10.32 -14.96 -29.66
CA SER A 50 11.53 -14.77 -28.83
C SER A 50 12.83 -15.02 -29.60
N PRO A 51 13.90 -14.24 -29.38
CA PRO A 51 15.24 -14.63 -29.73
C PRO A 51 15.97 -15.29 -28.54
N THR A 52 16.60 -16.42 -28.85
CA THR A 52 17.51 -17.18 -27.98
C THR A 52 18.82 -16.40 -27.77
N SER A 53 19.32 -16.32 -26.54
CA SER A 53 20.69 -15.85 -26.28
C SER A 53 21.50 -16.89 -25.49
N THR A 54 22.72 -17.12 -25.98
CA THR A 54 23.71 -18.07 -25.49
C THR A 54 24.48 -17.52 -24.29
N SER A 55 24.56 -18.31 -23.22
CA SER A 55 25.36 -18.04 -22.02
C SER A 55 26.87 -18.13 -22.29
N LYS A 56 27.63 -17.15 -21.80
CA LYS A 56 29.08 -17.24 -21.60
C LYS A 56 29.37 -17.09 -20.10
N THR A 57 29.96 -18.12 -19.52
CA THR A 57 30.44 -18.19 -18.14
C THR A 57 31.73 -17.40 -17.97
N SER A 58 31.75 -16.45 -17.04
CA SER A 58 32.97 -15.86 -16.48
C SER A 58 32.97 -16.02 -14.97
N THR A 59 33.93 -16.77 -14.44
CA THR A 59 34.19 -16.97 -13.02
C THR A 59 34.81 -15.71 -12.40
N ALA A 60 34.11 -15.11 -11.42
CA ALA A 60 34.63 -14.07 -10.54
C ALA A 60 35.04 -14.67 -9.18
N PRO A 61 36.02 -14.06 -8.47
CA PRO A 61 36.65 -14.66 -7.30
C PRO A 61 35.72 -14.64 -6.07
N THR A 62 35.81 -15.71 -5.29
CA THR A 62 35.03 -15.94 -4.07
C THR A 62 35.41 -14.95 -2.98
N SER A 63 34.58 -13.92 -2.76
CA SER A 63 34.58 -13.17 -1.52
C SER A 63 33.86 -13.99 -0.45
N THR A 64 34.55 -14.31 0.63
CA THR A 64 33.99 -14.94 1.83
C THR A 64 32.76 -14.16 2.29
N PRO A 65 31.60 -14.80 2.51
CA PRO A 65 30.40 -14.08 2.91
C PRO A 65 30.62 -13.49 4.30
N THR A 66 30.69 -12.16 4.38
CA THR A 66 30.42 -11.41 5.60
C THR A 66 29.12 -11.95 6.16
N SER A 67 29.10 -12.34 7.44
CA SER A 67 27.92 -12.91 8.13
C SER A 67 26.65 -12.23 7.65
N ALA A 68 25.84 -12.95 6.85
CA ALA A 68 24.63 -12.40 6.26
C ALA A 68 23.79 -11.80 7.40
N SER A 69 23.45 -10.50 7.29
CA SER A 69 22.59 -9.88 8.29
C SER A 69 21.30 -10.68 8.33
N LYS A 70 20.92 -11.14 9.53
CA LYS A 70 19.67 -11.88 9.69
C LYS A 70 18.53 -10.94 9.34
N ALA A 71 17.75 -11.30 8.32
CA ALA A 71 16.60 -10.51 7.91
C ALA A 71 15.55 -10.44 9.03
N ASN A 72 14.90 -9.29 9.11
CA ASN A 72 13.66 -9.10 9.86
C ASN A 72 12.47 -9.32 8.92
N TYR A 73 11.32 -9.64 9.50
CA TYR A 73 10.11 -10.00 8.76
C TYR A 73 9.02 -8.97 9.01
N TRP A 74 8.36 -8.55 7.94
CA TRP A 74 7.21 -7.68 8.03
C TRP A 74 6.01 -8.33 7.34
N PHE A 75 4.97 -8.62 8.11
CA PHE A 75 3.68 -9.11 7.61
C PHE A 75 2.69 -7.95 7.57
N ASN A 76 2.44 -7.40 6.38
CA ASN A 76 1.52 -6.28 6.18
C ASN A 76 0.16 -6.79 5.70
N PHE A 77 -0.90 -6.26 6.30
CA PHE A 77 -2.29 -6.54 5.96
C PHE A 77 -3.02 -5.20 5.71
N GLY A 78 -4.04 -5.20 4.87
CA GLY A 78 -4.77 -3.97 4.59
C GLY A 78 -5.49 -3.97 3.26
N ASP A 79 -5.71 -2.76 2.75
CA ASP A 79 -6.44 -2.52 1.51
C ASP A 79 -5.57 -1.91 0.39
N SER A 80 -6.20 -1.22 -0.56
CA SER A 80 -5.56 -0.56 -1.70
C SER A 80 -4.53 0.51 -1.30
N TYR A 81 -4.59 1.05 -0.10
CA TYR A 81 -3.59 2.01 0.41
C TYR A 81 -2.26 1.32 0.74
N SER A 82 -2.27 -0.01 0.84
CA SER A 82 -1.08 -0.81 1.19
C SER A 82 -0.74 -1.88 0.15
N GLN A 83 -1.63 -2.24 -0.77
CA GLN A 83 -1.40 -3.30 -1.75
C GLN A 83 -0.13 -3.10 -2.60
N THR A 84 0.60 -4.20 -2.81
CA THR A 84 1.73 -4.29 -3.77
C THR A 84 1.58 -5.42 -4.78
N GLY A 85 0.49 -6.19 -4.73
CA GLY A 85 0.25 -7.33 -5.62
C GLY A 85 0.93 -8.64 -5.20
N PHE A 86 1.49 -8.71 -3.99
CA PHE A 86 2.16 -9.91 -3.49
C PHE A 86 1.20 -11.10 -3.39
N ASN A 87 1.69 -12.26 -3.83
CA ASN A 87 1.02 -13.55 -3.72
C ASN A 87 1.94 -14.54 -3.01
N ILE A 88 1.45 -15.12 -1.92
CA ILE A 88 2.22 -16.05 -1.08
C ILE A 88 2.62 -17.35 -1.79
N THR A 89 1.95 -17.69 -2.90
CA THR A 89 2.29 -18.85 -3.73
C THR A 89 3.39 -18.57 -4.76
N GLY A 90 3.77 -17.30 -4.95
CA GLY A 90 4.85 -16.88 -5.82
C GLY A 90 6.22 -16.87 -5.12
N PRO A 91 7.26 -16.29 -5.77
CA PRO A 91 8.56 -16.11 -5.15
C PRO A 91 8.47 -15.33 -3.83
N LEU A 92 9.07 -15.87 -2.77
CA LEU A 92 9.06 -15.24 -1.45
C LEU A 92 10.10 -14.11 -1.34
N PRO A 93 9.90 -13.14 -0.42
CA PRO A 93 10.85 -12.09 -0.11
C PRO A 93 12.28 -12.59 0.08
N ASN A 94 13.23 -11.91 -0.57
CA ASN A 94 14.66 -12.22 -0.50
C ASN A 94 15.48 -10.95 -0.78
N SER A 95 16.82 -11.04 -0.74
CA SER A 95 17.69 -9.86 -0.91
C SER A 95 17.62 -9.20 -2.29
N ALA A 96 17.24 -9.94 -3.34
CA ALA A 96 17.09 -9.40 -4.69
C ALA A 96 15.73 -8.73 -4.89
N ASN A 97 14.68 -9.26 -4.25
CA ASN A 97 13.36 -8.63 -4.20
C ASN A 97 12.79 -8.70 -2.77
N PRO A 98 12.83 -7.61 -2.00
CA PRO A 98 12.44 -7.62 -0.59
C PRO A 98 10.93 -7.74 -0.36
N ILE A 99 10.11 -7.66 -1.41
CA ILE A 99 8.67 -8.01 -1.37
C ILE A 99 8.37 -9.37 -2.02
N GLY A 100 9.38 -10.04 -2.60
CA GLY A 100 9.27 -11.36 -3.21
C GLY A 100 8.65 -11.36 -4.60
N ASN A 101 7.38 -10.93 -4.68
CA ASN A 101 6.67 -10.76 -5.93
C ASN A 101 5.58 -9.67 -5.79
N PRO A 102 5.20 -9.00 -6.89
CA PRO A 102 5.90 -8.96 -8.19
C PRO A 102 7.22 -8.17 -8.06
N ASP A 103 7.84 -7.75 -9.17
CA ASP A 103 9.06 -6.95 -9.12
C ASP A 103 8.89 -5.71 -8.24
N PHE A 104 9.89 -5.42 -7.41
CA PHE A 104 9.90 -4.24 -6.53
C PHE A 104 9.78 -2.94 -7.37
N PRO A 105 8.91 -1.98 -7.00
CA PRO A 105 8.23 -1.82 -5.71
C PRO A 105 6.84 -2.44 -5.60
N GLY A 106 6.43 -3.28 -6.57
CA GLY A 106 5.11 -3.87 -6.63
C GLY A 106 4.10 -3.03 -7.42
N TRP A 107 2.84 -3.45 -7.37
CA TRP A 107 1.71 -2.80 -8.02
C TRP A 107 0.82 -2.11 -7.00
N SER A 108 0.93 -0.79 -6.92
CA SER A 108 0.08 0.06 -6.07
C SER A 108 -1.09 0.67 -6.87
N ALA A 109 -2.09 1.18 -6.17
CA ALA A 109 -3.31 1.75 -6.78
C ALA A 109 -3.07 2.95 -7.72
N THR A 110 -1.92 3.62 -7.61
CA THR A 110 -1.55 4.80 -8.41
C THR A 110 -0.21 4.63 -9.13
N GLY A 111 0.35 3.42 -9.13
CA GLY A 111 1.67 3.13 -9.68
C GLY A 111 2.83 3.57 -8.79
N GLY A 112 4.01 2.98 -9.01
CA GLY A 112 5.19 3.22 -8.18
C GLY A 112 5.06 2.67 -6.75
N ALA A 113 6.00 3.06 -5.88
CA ALA A 113 6.01 2.61 -4.49
C ALA A 113 4.91 3.30 -3.68
N ASN A 114 4.20 2.51 -2.85
CA ASN A 114 3.39 3.04 -1.76
C ASN A 114 4.22 3.09 -0.46
N TRP A 115 3.61 3.47 0.67
CA TRP A 115 4.29 3.58 1.96
C TRP A 115 4.98 2.26 2.38
N VAL A 116 4.40 1.10 2.06
CA VAL A 116 5.01 -0.22 2.29
C VAL A 116 6.31 -0.33 1.53
N GLY A 117 6.29 -0.08 0.22
CA GLY A 117 7.49 -0.09 -0.61
C GLY A 117 8.57 0.88 -0.11
N TYR A 118 8.19 2.09 0.31
CA TYR A 118 9.13 3.06 0.86
C TYR A 118 9.75 2.64 2.19
N VAL A 119 8.96 2.10 3.12
CA VAL A 119 9.50 1.56 4.38
C VAL A 119 10.43 0.38 4.07
N THR A 120 9.97 -0.59 3.28
CA THR A 120 10.76 -1.79 2.93
C THR A 120 12.07 -1.44 2.24
N GLY A 121 12.07 -0.54 1.26
CA GLY A 121 13.23 -0.28 0.40
C GLY A 121 14.07 0.95 0.72
N THR A 122 13.56 1.89 1.53
CA THR A 122 14.22 3.20 1.71
C THR A 122 14.31 3.65 3.16
N TYR A 123 13.27 3.40 3.96
CA TYR A 123 13.15 3.91 5.33
C TYR A 123 13.21 2.80 6.39
N ASN A 124 13.75 1.64 6.03
CA ASN A 124 14.00 0.55 6.97
C ASN A 124 15.23 0.84 7.85
N ASN A 125 15.25 0.25 9.04
CA ASN A 125 16.41 0.28 9.93
C ASN A 125 17.32 -0.95 9.76
N SER A 126 16.89 -1.95 8.99
CA SER A 126 17.62 -3.19 8.73
C SER A 126 17.11 -3.92 7.49
N LEU A 127 17.76 -5.03 7.11
CA LEU A 127 17.25 -5.89 6.04
C LEU A 127 15.86 -6.43 6.39
N LEU A 128 14.87 -6.02 5.61
CA LEU A 128 13.46 -6.29 5.85
C LEU A 128 12.84 -7.09 4.70
N TYR A 129 12.29 -8.26 5.02
CA TYR A 129 11.53 -9.11 4.09
C TYR A 129 10.04 -8.93 4.34
N THR A 130 9.36 -8.35 3.36
CA THR A 130 7.99 -7.86 3.49
C THR A 130 7.02 -8.77 2.76
N TYR A 131 6.17 -9.44 3.52
CA TYR A 131 5.05 -10.26 3.08
C TYR A 131 3.80 -9.39 3.13
N ASN A 132 3.38 -8.88 1.98
CA ASN A 132 2.29 -7.91 1.92
C ASN A 132 0.98 -8.55 1.45
N TYR A 133 0.16 -8.99 2.41
CA TYR A 133 -1.14 -9.58 2.12
C TYR A 133 -2.23 -8.56 1.77
N ALA A 134 -1.95 -7.25 1.81
CA ALA A 134 -2.95 -6.23 1.53
C ALA A 134 -3.53 -6.35 0.11
N TYR A 135 -4.85 -6.21 0.00
CA TYR A 135 -5.60 -6.42 -1.23
C TYR A 135 -6.53 -5.25 -1.53
N GLY A 136 -6.52 -4.76 -2.77
CA GLY A 136 -7.31 -3.60 -3.19
C GLY A 136 -8.81 -3.78 -2.94
N GLY A 137 -9.43 -2.81 -2.24
CA GLY A 137 -10.85 -2.82 -1.88
C GLY A 137 -11.22 -3.70 -0.68
N ALA A 138 -10.25 -4.30 0.01
CA ALA A 138 -10.51 -5.13 1.18
C ALA A 138 -11.29 -4.37 2.26
N THR A 139 -12.30 -5.05 2.79
CA THR A 139 -12.99 -4.70 4.05
C THR A 139 -12.47 -5.60 5.18
N ILE A 140 -12.82 -5.29 6.42
CA ILE A 140 -12.44 -6.12 7.58
C ILE A 140 -13.04 -7.53 7.46
N ASP A 141 -14.34 -7.59 7.17
CA ASP A 141 -15.11 -8.82 7.00
C ASP A 141 -16.17 -8.59 5.91
N ALA A 142 -16.13 -9.40 4.85
CA ALA A 142 -17.01 -9.28 3.70
C ALA A 142 -18.50 -9.50 4.03
N ASN A 143 -18.80 -10.16 5.17
CA ASN A 143 -20.17 -10.35 5.65
C ASN A 143 -20.70 -9.12 6.41
N LEU A 144 -19.82 -8.28 6.95
CA LEU A 144 -20.20 -7.03 7.64
C LEU A 144 -20.33 -5.87 6.67
N VAL A 145 -19.35 -5.75 5.76
CA VAL A 145 -19.35 -4.78 4.66
C VAL A 145 -18.88 -5.48 3.40
N THR A 146 -19.79 -5.61 2.43
CA THR A 146 -19.49 -6.24 1.15
C THR A 146 -18.48 -5.38 0.37
N PRO A 147 -17.36 -5.97 -0.10
CA PRO A 147 -16.44 -5.28 -0.99
C PRO A 147 -17.10 -4.96 -2.34
N TYR A 148 -16.43 -4.16 -3.17
CA TYR A 148 -16.95 -3.79 -4.49
C TYR A 148 -17.12 -5.00 -5.45
N GLU A 149 -16.35 -6.06 -5.22
CA GLU A 149 -16.40 -7.31 -5.99
C GLU A 149 -16.26 -8.53 -5.05
N PRO A 150 -16.92 -9.65 -5.36
CA PRO A 150 -16.90 -10.85 -4.52
C PRO A 150 -15.54 -11.56 -4.48
N THR A 151 -14.62 -11.24 -5.41
CA THR A 151 -13.26 -11.79 -5.49
C THR A 151 -12.27 -11.05 -4.60
N VAL A 152 -12.67 -9.94 -3.99
CA VAL A 152 -11.80 -9.15 -3.11
C VAL A 152 -11.51 -9.92 -1.84
N LEU A 153 -10.23 -10.03 -1.48
CA LEU A 153 -9.78 -10.69 -0.26
C LEU A 153 -9.88 -9.75 0.94
N SER A 154 -10.82 -10.02 1.83
CA SER A 154 -11.00 -9.28 3.09
C SER A 154 -9.82 -9.47 4.05
N LEU A 155 -9.74 -8.66 5.10
CA LEU A 155 -8.73 -8.88 6.15
C LEU A 155 -8.81 -10.30 6.75
N THR A 156 -10.01 -10.86 6.83
CA THR A 156 -10.21 -12.26 7.25
C THR A 156 -9.44 -13.23 6.36
N ASP A 157 -9.54 -13.07 5.04
CA ASP A 157 -8.85 -13.92 4.06
C ASP A 157 -7.34 -13.75 4.13
N GLN A 158 -6.87 -12.50 4.23
CA GLN A 158 -5.45 -12.17 4.33
C GLN A 158 -4.81 -12.79 5.59
N VAL A 159 -5.48 -12.70 6.74
CA VAL A 159 -5.02 -13.33 7.98
C VAL A 159 -5.06 -14.85 7.87
N ASN A 160 -6.07 -15.44 7.22
CA ASN A 160 -6.10 -16.87 6.95
C ASN A 160 -4.96 -17.33 6.04
N GLN A 161 -4.58 -16.55 5.02
CA GLN A 161 -3.40 -16.84 4.19
C GLN A 161 -2.12 -16.89 5.04
N PHE A 162 -1.91 -15.91 5.92
CA PHE A 162 -0.78 -15.95 6.86
C PHE A 162 -0.80 -17.20 7.76
N LEU A 163 -1.96 -17.48 8.38
CA LEU A 163 -2.13 -18.59 9.33
C LEU A 163 -1.90 -19.97 8.69
N THR A 164 -2.31 -20.14 7.45
CA THR A 164 -2.19 -21.42 6.72
C THR A 164 -0.84 -21.61 6.04
N THR A 165 0.03 -20.59 6.05
CA THR A 165 1.34 -20.63 5.39
C THR A 165 2.47 -20.39 6.38
N VAL A 166 2.91 -19.15 6.54
CA VAL A 166 4.13 -18.77 7.25
C VAL A 166 3.97 -18.74 8.76
N ALA A 167 2.75 -18.81 9.31
CA ALA A 167 2.54 -18.85 10.76
C ALA A 167 3.22 -20.04 11.45
N SER A 168 3.41 -21.15 10.71
CA SER A 168 4.15 -22.34 11.14
C SER A 168 5.67 -22.12 11.27
N LYS A 169 6.18 -20.95 10.82
CA LYS A 169 7.60 -20.57 10.82
C LYS A 169 8.46 -21.56 10.02
N PRO A 170 8.13 -21.82 8.73
CA PRO A 170 8.90 -22.75 7.92
C PRO A 170 10.35 -22.27 7.76
N ALA A 171 11.26 -23.17 7.38
CA ALA A 171 12.68 -22.84 7.18
C ALA A 171 12.91 -21.72 6.13
N THR A 172 11.96 -21.54 5.21
CA THR A 172 11.96 -20.45 4.21
C THR A 172 11.57 -19.09 4.81
N THR A 173 10.85 -19.08 5.93
CA THR A 173 10.39 -17.86 6.63
C THR A 173 10.52 -18.04 8.15
N PRO A 174 11.76 -18.16 8.69
CA PRO A 174 12.03 -18.44 10.10
C PRO A 174 11.89 -17.19 10.98
N TRP A 175 10.70 -16.59 10.99
CA TRP A 175 10.40 -15.43 11.82
C TRP A 175 10.15 -15.83 13.29
N THR A 176 10.39 -14.89 14.20
CA THR A 176 10.16 -15.00 15.65
C THR A 176 9.46 -13.75 16.15
N SER A 177 8.98 -13.78 17.39
CA SER A 177 8.39 -12.61 18.04
C SER A 177 9.35 -11.41 18.16
N SER A 178 10.67 -11.63 18.11
CA SER A 178 11.66 -10.57 18.26
C SER A 178 12.06 -9.92 16.94
N ASN A 179 11.83 -10.57 15.79
CA ASN A 179 12.22 -10.07 14.47
C ASN A 179 11.04 -9.84 13.51
N ALA A 180 9.79 -10.06 13.97
CA ALA A 180 8.60 -9.87 13.16
C ALA A 180 7.77 -8.64 13.56
N LEU A 181 7.41 -7.84 12.56
CA LEU A 181 6.39 -6.79 12.62
C LEU A 181 5.12 -7.26 11.91
N PHE A 182 3.97 -6.96 12.50
CA PHE A 182 2.66 -7.16 11.90
C PHE A 182 2.03 -5.78 11.75
N SER A 183 1.67 -5.37 10.53
CA SER A 183 0.97 -4.10 10.34
C SER A 183 -0.40 -4.29 9.74
N VAL A 184 -1.34 -3.44 10.15
CA VAL A 184 -2.68 -3.44 9.58
C VAL A 184 -3.14 -2.00 9.32
N TRP A 185 -3.40 -1.70 8.05
CA TRP A 185 -4.09 -0.47 7.63
C TRP A 185 -5.33 -0.85 6.81
N ILE A 186 -6.48 -0.78 7.48
CA ILE A 186 -7.78 -1.26 6.98
C ILE A 186 -8.88 -0.36 7.55
N GLY A 187 -10.08 -0.46 7.01
CA GLY A 187 -11.24 0.34 7.42
C GLY A 187 -11.61 1.42 6.42
N VAL A 188 -10.76 1.70 5.42
CA VAL A 188 -11.07 2.68 4.38
C VAL A 188 -12.32 2.29 3.60
N ASN A 189 -12.36 1.06 3.10
CA ASN A 189 -13.52 0.54 2.36
C ASN A 189 -14.70 0.25 3.29
N ASP A 190 -14.46 -0.16 4.54
CA ASP A 190 -15.54 -0.37 5.51
C ASP A 190 -16.33 0.92 5.76
N ILE A 191 -15.63 2.04 5.96
CA ILE A 191 -16.28 3.35 6.13
C ILE A 191 -16.83 3.88 4.80
N GLY A 192 -16.02 3.86 3.73
CA GLY A 192 -16.43 4.36 2.41
C GLY A 192 -17.69 3.69 1.87
N ASN A 193 -17.90 2.40 2.15
CA ASN A 193 -19.05 1.64 1.69
C ASN A 193 -20.25 1.65 2.67
N SER A 194 -20.12 2.29 3.84
CA SER A 194 -21.17 2.18 4.88
C SER A 194 -21.46 3.43 5.70
N TYR A 195 -20.73 4.55 5.51
CA TYR A 195 -20.93 5.78 6.28
C TYR A 195 -22.35 6.34 6.14
N TYR A 196 -22.97 6.16 4.97
CA TYR A 196 -24.31 6.65 4.63
C TYR A 196 -25.44 5.72 5.07
N ASN A 197 -25.13 4.51 5.56
CA ASN A 197 -26.17 3.57 5.98
C ASN A 197 -26.89 4.07 7.24
N SER A 198 -28.19 3.80 7.32
CA SER A 198 -29.02 4.15 8.48
C SER A 198 -28.57 3.42 9.76
N GLY A 199 -29.01 3.92 10.92
CA GLY A 199 -28.74 3.30 12.22
C GLY A 199 -27.45 3.80 12.86
N ASP A 200 -27.15 3.29 14.05
CA ASP A 200 -26.05 3.77 14.87
C ASP A 200 -24.68 3.39 14.28
N ARG A 201 -24.03 4.34 13.62
CA ARG A 201 -22.69 4.19 13.04
C ARG A 201 -21.60 3.99 14.09
N SER A 202 -21.80 4.50 15.30
CA SER A 202 -20.89 4.29 16.42
C SER A 202 -20.95 2.83 16.88
N ALA A 203 -22.14 2.29 17.10
CA ALA A 203 -22.32 0.87 17.45
C ALA A 203 -21.83 -0.06 16.32
N PHE A 204 -22.05 0.31 15.05
CA PHE A 204 -21.51 -0.46 13.92
C PHE A 204 -19.97 -0.46 13.90
N SER A 205 -19.33 0.66 14.25
CA SER A 205 -17.87 0.72 14.41
C SER A 205 -17.37 -0.26 15.49
N ASP A 206 -18.11 -0.48 16.58
CA ASP A 206 -17.76 -1.50 17.58
C ASP A 206 -17.81 -2.92 17.01
N THR A 207 -18.78 -3.18 16.13
CA THR A 207 -18.92 -4.48 15.44
C THR A 207 -17.73 -4.73 14.53
N LEU A 208 -17.40 -3.77 13.66
CA LEU A 208 -16.24 -3.83 12.78
C LEU A 208 -14.93 -4.03 13.56
N LEU A 209 -14.70 -3.23 14.60
CA LEU A 209 -13.48 -3.31 15.40
C LEU A 209 -13.41 -4.59 16.23
N SER A 210 -14.54 -5.19 16.61
CA SER A 210 -14.53 -6.49 17.28
C SER A 210 -14.10 -7.61 16.32
N ALA A 211 -14.57 -7.59 15.07
CA ALA A 211 -14.10 -8.51 14.03
C ALA A 211 -12.61 -8.31 13.71
N TYR A 212 -12.19 -7.06 13.56
CA TYR A 212 -10.78 -6.71 13.33
C TYR A 212 -9.87 -7.23 14.46
N PHE A 213 -10.18 -6.92 15.73
CA PHE A 213 -9.32 -7.35 16.84
C PHE A 213 -9.38 -8.85 17.12
N ALA A 214 -10.44 -9.55 16.70
CA ALA A 214 -10.44 -11.02 16.69
C ALA A 214 -9.38 -11.58 15.72
N LEU A 215 -9.16 -10.94 14.58
CA LEU A 215 -8.11 -11.32 13.63
C LEU A 215 -6.71 -10.96 14.15
N VAL A 216 -6.54 -9.77 14.74
CA VAL A 216 -5.28 -9.38 15.41
C VAL A 216 -4.91 -10.37 16.53
N GLN A 217 -5.91 -10.84 17.29
CA GLN A 217 -5.70 -11.85 18.33
C GLN A 217 -5.19 -13.17 17.74
N LYS A 218 -5.64 -13.59 16.55
CA LYS A 218 -5.11 -14.79 15.87
C LYS A 218 -3.61 -14.61 15.51
N LEU A 219 -3.21 -13.42 15.04
CA LEU A 219 -1.81 -13.11 14.75
C LEU A 219 -0.95 -13.16 16.03
N TYR A 220 -1.45 -12.63 17.14
CA TYR A 220 -0.79 -12.74 18.44
C TYR A 220 -0.66 -14.20 18.90
N ASN A 221 -1.72 -14.99 18.77
CA ASN A 221 -1.72 -16.41 19.13
C ASN A 221 -0.71 -17.21 18.29
N ALA A 222 -0.46 -16.83 17.05
CA ALA A 222 0.59 -17.42 16.20
C ALA A 222 2.03 -17.06 16.62
N GLY A 223 2.18 -16.09 17.53
CA GLY A 223 3.46 -15.63 18.07
C GLY A 223 3.81 -14.18 17.73
N GLY A 224 2.92 -13.44 17.06
CA GLY A 224 3.12 -12.01 16.80
C GLY A 224 3.19 -11.19 18.09
N ARG A 225 4.16 -10.27 18.18
CA ARG A 225 4.34 -9.42 19.37
C ARG A 225 4.54 -7.94 19.07
N ASN A 226 4.80 -7.55 17.82
CA ASN A 226 4.98 -6.15 17.44
C ASN A 226 3.94 -5.80 16.39
N PHE A 227 3.09 -4.84 16.71
CA PHE A 227 1.93 -4.49 15.89
C PHE A 227 1.95 -3.01 15.54
N LEU A 228 1.93 -2.70 14.25
CA LEU A 228 1.75 -1.35 13.72
C LEU A 228 0.32 -1.20 13.19
N PHE A 229 -0.39 -0.21 13.66
CA PHE A 229 -1.73 0.13 13.18
C PHE A 229 -1.70 1.48 12.48
N ALA A 230 -2.55 1.64 11.47
CA ALA A 230 -2.87 2.94 10.91
C ALA A 230 -4.38 3.16 10.97
N ASN A 231 -4.78 4.38 11.34
CA ASN A 231 -6.18 4.77 11.38
C ASN A 231 -6.68 5.17 9.98
N VAL A 232 -7.99 5.38 9.80
CA VAL A 232 -8.58 5.74 8.51
C VAL A 232 -8.20 7.19 8.16
N PRO A 233 -7.57 7.45 6.99
CA PRO A 233 -7.23 8.80 6.54
C PRO A 233 -8.51 9.62 6.27
N PRO A 234 -8.42 10.95 6.08
CA PRO A 234 -9.59 11.79 5.81
C PRO A 234 -10.06 11.59 4.35
N ILE A 235 -10.65 10.42 4.07
CA ILE A 235 -11.20 10.09 2.75
C ILE A 235 -12.40 10.97 2.38
N ASP A 236 -12.98 11.68 3.36
CA ASP A 236 -13.94 12.77 3.17
C ASP A 236 -13.39 13.92 2.32
N ARG A 237 -12.06 14.02 2.22
CA ARG A 237 -11.33 15.00 1.41
C ARG A 237 -10.80 14.45 0.09
N SER A 238 -11.09 13.18 -0.23
CA SER A 238 -10.71 12.61 -1.52
C SER A 238 -11.45 13.32 -2.66
N PRO A 239 -10.87 13.43 -3.87
CA PRO A 239 -11.57 14.00 -5.01
C PRO A 239 -12.91 13.32 -5.32
N LEU A 240 -13.03 12.03 -5.02
CA LEU A 240 -14.29 11.27 -5.06
C LEU A 240 -15.35 11.91 -4.15
N MET A 241 -14.99 12.20 -2.91
CA MET A 241 -15.91 12.77 -1.92
C MET A 241 -16.16 14.27 -2.12
N LEU A 242 -15.20 15.00 -2.69
CA LEU A 242 -15.41 16.39 -3.09
C LEU A 242 -16.45 16.54 -4.21
N ALA A 243 -16.73 15.47 -4.97
CA ALA A 243 -17.83 15.43 -5.93
C ALA A 243 -19.21 15.17 -5.27
N GLN A 244 -19.25 14.86 -3.97
CA GLN A 244 -20.47 14.64 -3.20
C GLN A 244 -20.91 15.90 -2.44
N SER A 245 -22.12 15.88 -1.86
CA SER A 245 -22.64 17.00 -1.09
C SER A 245 -21.78 17.29 0.16
N ALA A 246 -21.82 18.54 0.62
CA ALA A 246 -21.16 18.93 1.87
C ALA A 246 -21.65 18.11 3.08
N ASP A 247 -22.92 17.72 3.08
CA ASP A 247 -23.51 16.86 4.12
C ASP A 247 -22.92 15.45 4.07
N ALA A 248 -22.69 14.89 2.88
CA ALA A 248 -22.06 13.58 2.73
C ALA A 248 -20.60 13.60 3.23
N GLN A 249 -19.84 14.64 2.88
CA GLN A 249 -18.47 14.84 3.35
C GLN A 249 -18.43 14.99 4.89
N ALA A 250 -19.33 15.80 5.46
CA ALA A 250 -19.42 16.02 6.90
C ALA A 250 -19.82 14.75 7.66
N LEU A 251 -20.75 13.96 7.10
CA LEU A 251 -21.17 12.68 7.67
C LEU A 251 -20.01 11.67 7.67
N GLU A 252 -19.35 11.49 6.53
CA GLU A 252 -18.22 10.56 6.42
C GLU A 252 -17.10 10.95 7.38
N LYS A 253 -16.73 12.24 7.45
CA LYS A 253 -15.76 12.77 8.41
C LYS A 253 -16.11 12.41 9.86
N SER A 254 -17.38 12.55 10.24
CA SER A 254 -17.86 12.22 11.58
C SER A 254 -17.73 10.72 11.89
N VAL A 255 -18.09 9.87 10.92
CA VAL A 255 -17.96 8.40 11.05
C VAL A 255 -16.49 7.99 11.14
N ILE A 256 -15.60 8.55 10.31
CA ILE A 256 -14.14 8.35 10.37
C ILE A 256 -13.61 8.71 11.75
N GLY A 257 -13.97 9.88 12.29
CA GLY A 257 -13.52 10.33 13.60
C GLY A 257 -13.95 9.38 14.73
N THR A 258 -15.19 8.88 14.66
CA THR A 258 -15.72 7.90 15.61
C THR A 258 -14.96 6.57 15.52
N PHE A 259 -14.78 6.04 14.31
CA PHE A 259 -14.06 4.79 14.07
C PHE A 259 -12.60 4.89 14.57
N ASN A 260 -11.90 5.96 14.22
CA ASN A 260 -10.50 6.18 14.61
C ASN A 260 -10.32 6.30 16.13
N THR A 261 -11.24 6.98 16.82
CA THR A 261 -11.24 7.07 18.29
C THR A 261 -11.39 5.69 18.92
N LYS A 262 -12.33 4.89 18.42
CA LYS A 262 -12.58 3.53 18.92
C LYS A 262 -11.44 2.57 18.58
N LEU A 263 -10.81 2.73 17.43
CA LEU A 263 -9.61 1.97 17.04
C LEU A 263 -8.49 2.19 18.06
N ALA A 264 -8.18 3.44 18.39
CA ALA A 264 -7.14 3.75 19.39
C ALA A 264 -7.44 3.11 20.77
N ALA A 265 -8.71 3.14 21.20
CA ALA A 265 -9.14 2.48 22.43
C ALA A 265 -8.95 0.96 22.36
N LYS A 266 -9.30 0.32 21.23
CA LYS A 266 -9.12 -1.13 21.02
C LYS A 266 -7.64 -1.53 20.95
N ILE A 267 -6.77 -0.72 20.34
CA ILE A 267 -5.30 -0.93 20.36
C ILE A 267 -4.79 -0.96 21.81
N SER A 268 -5.23 0.00 22.62
CA SER A 268 -4.83 0.12 24.02
C SER A 268 -5.31 -1.08 24.85
N ALA A 269 -6.58 -1.47 24.66
CA ALA A 269 -7.16 -2.64 25.31
C ALA A 269 -6.46 -3.95 24.89
N PHE A 270 -6.13 -4.10 23.60
CA PHE A 270 -5.38 -5.25 23.09
C PHE A 270 -4.00 -5.36 23.72
N ALA A 271 -3.26 -4.25 23.81
CA ALA A 271 -1.94 -4.22 24.44
C ALA A 271 -2.01 -4.59 25.93
N ALA A 272 -3.03 -4.08 26.65
CA ALA A 272 -3.24 -4.41 28.06
C ALA A 272 -3.61 -5.89 28.28
N ALA A 273 -4.36 -6.50 27.36
CA ALA A 273 -4.80 -7.89 27.46
C ALA A 273 -3.73 -8.91 27.00
N ASN A 274 -2.72 -8.49 26.24
CA ASN A 274 -1.76 -9.38 25.60
C ASN A 274 -0.32 -9.07 26.01
N THR A 275 0.18 -9.79 27.01
CA THR A 275 1.52 -9.60 27.57
C THR A 275 2.63 -9.73 26.53
N GLY A 276 3.63 -8.85 26.64
CA GLY A 276 4.79 -8.86 25.75
C GLY A 276 4.51 -8.30 24.36
N THR A 277 3.33 -7.69 24.14
CA THR A 277 3.06 -6.94 22.92
C THR A 277 3.68 -5.55 22.97
N LYS A 278 4.12 -5.07 21.81
CA LYS A 278 4.41 -3.67 21.52
C LYS A 278 3.46 -3.23 20.43
N THR A 279 2.78 -2.11 20.66
CA THR A 279 1.88 -1.52 19.68
C THR A 279 2.39 -0.15 19.26
N PHE A 280 2.23 0.15 17.97
CA PHE A 280 2.56 1.42 17.35
C PHE A 280 1.32 1.89 16.60
N LEU A 281 1.02 3.19 16.66
CA LEU A 281 -0.06 3.80 15.89
C LEU A 281 0.55 4.89 15.02
N TRP A 282 0.40 4.73 13.71
CA TRP A 282 0.58 5.81 12.75
C TRP A 282 -0.76 6.50 12.54
N ASP A 283 -0.84 7.78 12.94
CA ASP A 283 -2.00 8.62 12.68
C ASP A 283 -2.00 9.11 11.23
N SER A 284 -2.46 8.25 10.31
CA SER A 284 -2.59 8.58 8.91
C SER A 284 -3.57 9.75 8.71
N ASN A 285 -4.61 9.84 9.56
CA ASN A 285 -5.59 10.92 9.49
C ASN A 285 -4.96 12.29 9.70
N ALA A 286 -4.16 12.43 10.76
CA ALA A 286 -3.43 13.65 11.06
C ALA A 286 -2.37 13.97 9.99
N GLN A 287 -1.65 12.96 9.48
CA GLN A 287 -0.62 13.21 8.47
C GLN A 287 -1.21 13.69 7.15
N PHE A 288 -2.26 13.03 6.64
CA PHE A 288 -2.98 13.48 5.46
C PHE A 288 -3.52 14.90 5.66
N THR A 289 -4.15 15.16 6.80
CA THR A 289 -4.69 16.49 7.13
C THR A 289 -3.61 17.56 7.10
N THR A 290 -2.43 17.28 7.66
CA THR A 290 -1.30 18.21 7.66
C THR A 290 -0.86 18.56 6.23
N ILE A 291 -0.68 17.55 5.37
CA ILE A 291 -0.25 17.76 4.00
C ILE A 291 -1.34 18.48 3.18
N LEU A 292 -2.58 18.01 3.26
CA LEU A 292 -3.70 18.58 2.51
C LEU A 292 -4.08 20.01 2.97
N ASN A 293 -3.68 20.44 4.16
CA ASN A 293 -3.85 21.82 4.60
C ASN A 293 -2.78 22.77 4.05
N ALA A 294 -1.62 22.25 3.64
CA ALA A 294 -0.51 23.04 3.13
C ALA A 294 0.20 22.34 1.96
N PRO A 295 -0.51 21.94 0.89
CA PRO A 295 0.02 21.04 -0.15
C PRO A 295 1.30 21.59 -0.82
N THR A 296 1.36 22.90 -1.06
CA THR A 296 2.50 23.57 -1.71
C THR A 296 3.79 23.50 -0.87
N SER A 297 3.68 23.53 0.46
CA SER A 297 4.83 23.35 1.37
C SER A 297 5.46 21.95 1.27
N TYR A 298 4.71 20.97 0.77
CA TYR A 298 5.17 19.60 0.53
C TYR A 298 5.49 19.34 -0.96
N GLY A 299 5.39 20.37 -1.81
CA GLY A 299 5.65 20.26 -3.25
C GLY A 299 4.47 19.72 -4.06
N PHE A 300 3.27 19.70 -3.50
CA PHE A 300 2.04 19.39 -4.24
C PHE A 300 1.41 20.66 -4.82
N GLN A 301 0.74 20.52 -5.96
CA GLN A 301 0.04 21.63 -6.61
C GLN A 301 -1.09 22.17 -5.72
N ASP A 302 -1.97 21.28 -5.28
CA ASP A 302 -3.13 21.59 -4.47
C ASP A 302 -3.61 20.31 -3.75
N ALA A 303 -4.74 20.40 -3.03
CA ALA A 303 -5.29 19.32 -2.23
C ALA A 303 -6.44 18.54 -2.92
N THR A 304 -6.80 18.90 -4.16
CA THR A 304 -8.08 18.50 -4.78
C THR A 304 -7.91 17.89 -6.16
N SER A 305 -6.93 18.35 -6.93
CA SER A 305 -6.57 17.83 -8.23
C SER A 305 -5.98 16.42 -8.09
N PHE A 306 -6.26 15.59 -9.09
CA PHE A 306 -5.71 14.24 -9.17
C PHE A 306 -5.22 13.91 -10.57
N GLY A 307 -4.27 12.99 -10.66
CA GLY A 307 -3.75 12.48 -11.93
C GLY A 307 -2.30 12.03 -11.83
N SER A 308 -1.67 11.86 -12.99
CA SER A 308 -0.31 11.30 -13.10
C SER A 308 0.82 12.33 -13.02
N ALA A 309 0.52 13.62 -12.82
CA ALA A 309 1.55 14.65 -12.71
C ALA A 309 2.34 14.50 -11.40
N ALA A 310 3.64 14.74 -11.45
CA ALA A 310 4.57 14.45 -10.35
C ALA A 310 4.28 15.23 -9.04
N ASN A 311 3.60 16.37 -9.14
CA ASN A 311 3.19 17.22 -8.03
C ASN A 311 1.71 17.03 -7.62
N MET A 312 1.07 15.93 -8.00
CA MET A 312 -0.27 15.59 -7.51
C MET A 312 -0.19 14.88 -6.16
N PHE A 313 -0.99 15.32 -5.19
CA PHE A 313 -1.18 14.54 -3.96
C PHE A 313 -2.01 13.29 -4.25
N TRP A 314 -3.11 13.45 -4.99
CA TRP A 314 -3.99 12.35 -5.37
C TRP A 314 -3.58 11.78 -6.74
N GLY A 315 -3.26 10.48 -6.80
CA GLY A 315 -2.90 9.84 -8.07
C GLY A 315 -4.12 9.44 -8.91
N ASN A 316 -5.25 9.20 -8.24
CA ASN A 316 -6.58 9.07 -8.83
C ASN A 316 -7.60 9.73 -7.88
N ASN A 317 -8.90 9.58 -8.12
CA ASN A 317 -9.92 10.25 -7.33
C ASN A 317 -10.03 9.78 -5.86
N TYR A 318 -9.29 8.74 -5.45
CA TYR A 318 -9.41 8.17 -4.10
C TYR A 318 -8.06 7.93 -3.41
N HIS A 319 -7.01 7.65 -4.17
CA HIS A 319 -5.74 7.17 -3.64
C HIS A 319 -4.63 8.23 -3.75
N PRO A 320 -3.76 8.33 -2.74
CA PRO A 320 -2.57 9.18 -2.80
C PRO A 320 -1.60 8.71 -3.89
N SER A 321 -0.83 9.65 -4.44
CA SER A 321 0.24 9.38 -5.40
C SER A 321 1.42 8.68 -4.73
N THR A 322 2.34 8.14 -5.53
CA THR A 322 3.62 7.63 -5.01
C THR A 322 4.41 8.72 -4.26
N TYR A 323 4.34 9.98 -4.70
CA TYR A 323 5.04 11.08 -4.03
C TYR A 323 4.45 11.39 -2.65
N ALA A 324 3.12 11.35 -2.48
CA ALA A 324 2.48 11.42 -1.16
C ALA A 324 2.87 10.23 -0.27
N ASN A 325 2.88 9.01 -0.83
CA ASN A 325 3.30 7.80 -0.11
C ASN A 325 4.74 7.84 0.42
N LYS A 326 5.63 8.60 -0.22
CA LYS A 326 6.99 8.83 0.30
C LYS A 326 6.96 9.46 1.69
N PHE A 327 6.13 10.49 1.91
CA PHE A 327 6.01 11.13 3.22
C PHE A 327 5.43 10.18 4.27
N PHE A 328 4.47 9.34 3.87
CA PHE A 328 3.87 8.33 4.73
C PHE A 328 4.91 7.29 5.16
N GLY A 329 5.62 6.71 4.20
CA GLY A 329 6.69 5.75 4.48
C GLY A 329 7.80 6.37 5.33
N GLN A 330 8.14 7.64 5.09
CA GLN A 330 9.13 8.35 5.90
C GLN A 330 8.69 8.50 7.35
N THR A 331 7.45 8.97 7.59
CA THR A 331 6.91 9.08 8.95
C THR A 331 6.84 7.73 9.64
N VAL A 332 6.40 6.68 8.95
CA VAL A 332 6.37 5.34 9.53
C VAL A 332 7.77 4.85 9.88
N GLY A 333 8.68 4.77 8.91
CA GLY A 333 10.01 4.18 9.12
C GLY A 333 10.91 5.02 10.02
N GLN A 334 10.94 6.34 9.82
CA GLN A 334 11.90 7.24 10.47
C GLN A 334 11.33 7.99 11.67
N THR A 335 10.03 7.90 11.97
CA THR A 335 9.44 8.52 13.18
C THR A 335 8.75 7.48 14.05
N VAL A 336 7.76 6.75 13.52
CA VAL A 336 6.99 5.77 14.30
C VAL A 336 7.85 4.57 14.69
N LEU A 337 8.66 4.07 13.77
CA LEU A 337 9.51 2.89 13.93
C LEU A 337 10.99 3.22 14.15
N ALA A 338 11.35 4.50 14.31
CA ALA A 338 12.73 4.99 14.36
C ALA A 338 13.64 4.30 15.41
N LYS A 339 13.04 3.82 16.50
CA LYS A 339 13.75 3.15 17.62
C LYS A 339 13.54 1.64 17.61
N THR A 340 13.16 1.09 16.47
CA THR A 340 12.93 -0.34 16.26
C THR A 340 13.96 -0.89 15.27
N ILE A 341 13.88 -2.19 15.03
CA ILE A 341 14.73 -2.86 14.04
C ILE A 341 14.10 -2.86 12.64
N TRP A 342 12.83 -2.44 12.49
CA TRP A 342 12.12 -2.43 11.21
C TRP A 342 12.33 -1.10 10.51
#